data_AF-A0A9R1NIP4-F1
#
_entry.id   AF-A0A9R1NIP4-F1
#
_cell.length_a   1.000
_cell.length_b   1.000
_cell.length_c   1.000
_cell.angle_alpha   90.00
_cell.angle_beta   90.00
_cell.angle_gamma   90.00
#
_symmetry.space_group_name_H-M   'P 1'
#
loop_
_entity.id
_entity.type
_entity.pdbx_description
1 polymer ?
#
loop_
_entity_poly.entity_id
_entity_poly.type
_entity_poly.pdbx_seq_one_letter_code
_entity_poly.pdbx_strand_id
1 'polypeptide(L)'
;MTSSAPTSFPKRKLGVTPAGSFDGPLEADLHSTQELEQLLAELGLYKSEETARQEEVLRKLDKIVKEWVKELAIQRGQVNTNVGLFTFGSYHLGVDEPGADIDTLCVGPKYVNCEVSFFLSSCAISVVYT
;
A
#
# COMPACT_ATOMS: atom_id res chain seq x y z
N MET A 1 -27.18 5.37 -45.57
CA MET A 1 -27.27 5.57 -44.11
C MET A 1 -25.99 5.03 -43.51
N THR A 2 -25.21 5.92 -42.91
CA THR A 2 -23.85 5.69 -42.43
C THR A 2 -23.80 4.81 -41.17
N SER A 3 -22.71 4.05 -41.10
CA SER A 3 -22.22 3.13 -40.07
C SER A 3 -22.30 3.65 -38.62
N SER A 4 -22.44 2.72 -37.66
CA SER A 4 -21.55 2.72 -36.49
C SER A 4 -21.25 1.28 -36.04
N ALA A 5 -19.97 0.92 -36.06
CA ALA A 5 -19.44 -0.28 -35.43
C ALA A 5 -19.29 -0.05 -33.91
N PRO A 6 -19.42 -1.09 -33.06
CA PRO A 6 -19.17 -0.95 -31.64
C PRO A 6 -17.69 -0.63 -31.39
N THR A 7 -17.44 0.48 -30.72
CA THR A 7 -16.11 0.91 -30.26
C THR A 7 -15.58 -0.08 -29.23
N SER A 8 -14.72 -1.01 -29.64
CA SER A 8 -13.98 -1.87 -28.72
C SER A 8 -12.96 -1.03 -27.96
N PHE A 9 -13.15 -0.88 -26.64
CA PHE A 9 -12.11 -0.30 -25.77
C PHE A 9 -10.81 -1.10 -25.93
N PRO A 10 -9.65 -0.45 -26.08
CA PRO A 10 -8.39 -1.16 -26.21
C PRO A 10 -8.13 -1.96 -24.93
N LYS A 11 -8.00 -3.28 -25.05
CA LYS A 11 -7.56 -4.15 -23.96
C LYS A 11 -6.25 -3.60 -23.41
N ARG A 12 -6.23 -3.27 -22.12
CA ARG A 12 -5.08 -2.70 -21.42
C ARG A 12 -3.88 -3.64 -21.59
N LYS A 13 -2.82 -3.19 -22.27
CA LYS A 13 -1.58 -3.97 -22.42
C LYS A 13 -0.83 -3.93 -21.10
N LEU A 14 -0.68 -5.08 -20.44
CA LEU A 14 0.15 -5.24 -19.27
C LEU A 14 1.55 -5.67 -19.72
N GLY A 15 2.57 -4.87 -19.43
CA GLY A 15 3.96 -5.14 -19.81
C GLY A 15 4.37 -4.68 -21.22
N VAL A 16 5.65 -4.87 -21.54
CA VAL A 16 6.26 -4.40 -22.80
C VAL A 16 6.12 -5.41 -23.96
N THR A 17 5.96 -6.69 -23.66
CA THR A 17 5.85 -7.81 -24.64
C THR A 17 4.41 -8.31 -24.73
N PRO A 18 3.96 -8.89 -25.86
CA PRO A 18 2.67 -9.59 -25.94
C PRO A 18 2.58 -10.76 -24.95
N ALA A 19 1.36 -11.15 -24.56
CA ALA A 19 1.16 -12.31 -23.69
C ALA A 19 1.51 -13.61 -24.43
N GLY A 20 2.10 -14.57 -23.70
CA GLY A 20 2.46 -15.88 -24.25
C GLY A 20 1.24 -16.81 -24.45
N SER A 21 0.20 -16.66 -23.63
CA SER A 21 -1.10 -17.31 -23.80
C SER A 21 -2.18 -16.41 -23.19
N PHE A 22 -3.40 -16.55 -23.70
CA PHE A 22 -4.62 -15.96 -23.15
C PHE A 22 -5.62 -17.04 -22.71
N ASP A 23 -5.22 -18.31 -22.72
CA ASP A 23 -6.06 -19.41 -22.31
C ASP A 23 -6.33 -19.33 -20.80
N GLY A 24 -7.55 -19.67 -20.39
CA GLY A 24 -7.92 -19.77 -18.99
C GLY A 24 -7.39 -21.05 -18.34
N PRO A 25 -7.46 -21.15 -17.00
CA PRO A 25 -7.07 -22.36 -16.28
C PRO A 25 -7.98 -23.55 -16.67
N LEU A 26 -7.39 -24.75 -16.68
CA LEU A 26 -8.11 -26.00 -16.80
C LEU A 26 -8.68 -26.42 -15.43
N GLU A 27 -9.63 -27.35 -15.43
CA GLU A 27 -10.20 -27.91 -14.19
C GLU A 27 -9.13 -28.50 -13.25
N ALA A 28 -8.09 -29.13 -13.82
CA ALA A 28 -6.96 -29.63 -13.03
C ALA A 28 -6.13 -28.51 -12.39
N ASP A 29 -6.00 -27.35 -13.04
CA ASP A 29 -5.31 -26.18 -12.50
C ASP A 29 -6.11 -25.57 -11.34
N LEU A 30 -7.43 -25.53 -11.47
CA LEU A 30 -8.33 -25.07 -10.42
C LEU A 30 -8.26 -25.96 -9.18
N HIS A 31 -8.25 -27.29 -9.37
CA HIS A 31 -8.07 -28.24 -8.27
C HIS A 31 -6.72 -28.05 -7.57
N SER A 32 -5.63 -27.92 -8.34
CA SER A 32 -4.29 -27.69 -7.78
C SER A 32 -4.20 -26.36 -7.02
N THR A 33 -4.91 -25.34 -7.49
CA THR A 33 -5.00 -24.04 -6.78
C THR A 33 -5.69 -24.18 -5.43
N GLN A 34 -6.78 -24.96 -5.35
CA GLN A 34 -7.48 -25.22 -4.09
C GLN A 34 -6.61 -25.99 -3.09
N GLU A 35 -5.86 -26.99 -3.53
CA GLU A 35 -4.92 -27.72 -2.67
C GLU A 35 -3.82 -26.80 -2.14
N LEU A 36 -3.30 -25.89 -2.97
CA LEU A 36 -2.32 -24.90 -2.55
C LEU A 36 -2.90 -23.94 -1.51
N GLU A 37 -4.10 -23.40 -1.73
CA GLU A 37 -4.75 -22.50 -0.77
C GLU A 37 -4.99 -23.17 0.59
N GLN A 38 -5.39 -24.45 0.58
CA GLN A 38 -5.55 -25.24 1.81
C GLN A 38 -4.22 -25.38 2.55
N LEU A 39 -3.13 -25.73 1.85
CA LEU A 39 -1.81 -25.85 2.45
C LEU A 39 -1.32 -24.53 3.05
N LEU A 40 -1.51 -23.41 2.35
CA LEU A 40 -1.13 -22.08 2.84
C LEU A 40 -1.91 -21.70 4.11
N ALA A 41 -3.18 -22.09 4.19
CA ALA A 41 -3.99 -21.90 5.39
C ALA A 41 -3.54 -22.80 6.55
N GLU A 42 -3.21 -24.06 6.28
CA GLU A 42 -2.67 -24.99 7.30
C GLU A 42 -1.33 -24.52 7.87
N LEU A 43 -0.49 -23.90 7.03
CA LEU A 43 0.77 -23.26 7.45
C LEU A 43 0.55 -21.94 8.21
N GLY A 44 -0.68 -21.45 8.31
CA GLY A 44 -1.02 -20.23 9.04
C GLY A 44 -0.51 -18.96 8.37
N LEU A 45 -0.32 -18.96 7.05
CA LEU A 45 0.25 -17.81 6.33
C LEU A 45 -0.77 -16.69 6.06
N TYR A 46 -2.07 -16.97 6.23
CA TYR A 46 -3.12 -15.95 6.11
C TYR A 46 -3.37 -15.25 7.45
N LYS A 47 -3.38 -13.91 7.43
CA LYS A 47 -3.71 -13.07 8.59
C LYS A 47 -5.22 -13.02 8.84
N SER A 48 -5.64 -13.11 10.12
CA SER A 48 -7.05 -12.96 10.50
C SER A 48 -7.31 -11.80 11.48
N GLU A 49 -6.67 -11.77 12.66
CA GLU A 49 -6.94 -10.73 13.68
C GLU A 49 -5.90 -9.60 13.73
N GLU A 50 -4.70 -9.84 13.22
CA GLU A 50 -3.59 -8.88 13.27
C GLU A 50 -3.87 -7.63 12.41
N THR A 51 -4.56 -7.81 11.28
CA THR A 51 -4.90 -6.74 10.33
C THR A 51 -5.64 -5.59 11.01
N ALA A 52 -6.64 -5.89 11.85
CA ALA A 52 -7.41 -4.84 12.55
C ALA A 52 -6.54 -4.03 13.52
N ARG A 53 -5.58 -4.69 14.19
CA ARG A 53 -4.64 -4.02 15.09
C ARG A 53 -3.66 -3.14 14.30
N GLN A 54 -3.14 -3.66 13.19
CA GLN A 54 -2.24 -2.94 12.29
C GLN A 54 -2.92 -1.68 11.70
N GLU A 55 -4.18 -1.79 11.27
CA GLU A 55 -5.00 -0.65 10.82
C GLU A 55 -5.19 0.39 11.94
N GLU A 56 -5.45 -0.03 13.17
CA GLU A 56 -5.58 0.90 14.30
C GLU A 56 -4.27 1.65 14.56
N VAL A 57 -3.13 0.96 14.50
CA VAL A 57 -1.80 1.57 14.64
C VAL A 57 -1.55 2.60 13.55
N LEU A 58 -1.83 2.27 12.29
CA LEU A 58 -1.68 3.19 11.16
C LEU A 58 -2.56 4.44 11.32
N ARG A 59 -3.80 4.28 11.79
CA ARG A 59 -4.71 5.40 12.05
C ARG A 59 -4.19 6.31 13.16
N LYS A 60 -3.62 5.73 14.23
CA LYS A 60 -3.00 6.51 15.32
C LYS A 60 -1.75 7.23 14.82
N LEU A 61 -0.92 6.57 14.03
CA LEU A 61 0.29 7.13 13.45
C LEU A 61 -0.02 8.30 12.51
N ASP A 62 -1.00 8.16 11.62
CA ASP A 62 -1.48 9.23 10.74
C ASP A 62 -1.94 10.45 11.54
N LYS A 63 -2.68 10.24 12.64
CA LYS A 63 -3.09 11.33 13.54
C LYS A 63 -1.88 12.04 14.16
N ILE A 64 -0.92 11.29 14.71
CA ILE A 64 0.30 11.84 15.33
C ILE A 64 1.07 12.70 14.32
N VAL A 65 1.28 12.18 13.10
CA VAL A 65 1.99 12.88 12.03
C VAL A 65 1.27 14.18 11.65
N LYS A 66 -0.06 14.15 11.53
CA LYS A 66 -0.87 15.35 11.21
C LYS A 66 -0.84 16.40 12.31
N GLU A 67 -0.90 16.00 13.58
CA GLU A 67 -0.80 16.92 14.71
C GLU A 67 0.58 17.56 14.78
N TRP A 68 1.63 16.76 14.63
CA TRP A 68 3.01 17.24 14.60
C TRP A 68 3.27 18.24 13.46
N VAL A 69 2.80 17.97 12.23
CA VAL A 69 2.95 18.92 11.11
C VAL A 69 2.19 20.22 11.36
N LYS A 70 1.03 20.20 12.01
CA LYS A 70 0.29 21.42 12.38
C LYS A 70 1.07 22.27 13.37
N GLU A 71 1.63 21.66 14.41
CA GLU A 71 2.45 22.36 15.39
C GLU A 71 3.70 22.99 14.74
N LEU A 72 4.38 22.21 13.89
CA LEU A 72 5.54 22.67 13.16
C LEU A 72 5.21 23.83 12.21
N ALA A 73 4.05 23.79 11.57
CA ALA A 73 3.57 24.87 10.71
C ALA A 73 3.37 26.17 11.49
N ILE A 74 2.75 26.11 12.68
CA ILE A 74 2.58 27.28 13.56
C ILE A 74 3.95 27.86 13.95
N GLN A 75 4.89 27.02 14.38
CA GLN A 75 6.23 27.45 14.78
C GLN A 75 7.02 28.11 13.65
N ARG A 76 6.80 27.66 12.41
CA ARG A 76 7.51 28.15 11.21
C ARG A 76 6.72 29.19 10.42
N GLY A 77 5.58 29.65 10.94
CA GLY A 77 4.71 30.60 10.24
C GLY A 77 4.18 30.10 8.89
N GLN A 78 4.02 28.79 8.75
CA GLN A 78 3.54 28.14 7.53
C GLN A 78 2.02 27.92 7.59
N VAL A 79 1.35 28.05 6.45
CA VAL A 79 -0.10 27.83 6.34
C VAL A 79 -0.42 26.41 5.84
N ASN A 80 0.43 25.84 5.00
CA ASN A 80 0.20 24.53 4.40
C ASN A 80 0.55 23.41 5.38
N THR A 81 -0.44 22.66 5.90
CA THR A 81 -0.23 21.52 6.80
C THR A 81 -0.51 20.17 6.14
N ASN A 82 -0.49 20.11 4.80
CA ASN A 82 -0.85 18.89 4.06
C ASN A 82 0.23 17.82 4.26
N VAL A 83 -0.12 16.75 4.95
CA VAL A 83 0.73 15.57 5.15
C VAL A 83 -0.09 14.31 4.96
N GLY A 84 0.52 13.31 4.33
CA GLY A 84 -0.07 12.00 4.10
C GLY A 84 0.86 10.88 4.56
N LEU A 85 0.28 9.87 5.19
CA LEU A 85 0.95 8.61 5.50
C LEU A 85 0.50 7.56 4.49
N PHE A 86 1.46 6.89 3.88
CA PHE A 86 1.24 5.88 2.84
C PHE A 86 1.92 4.58 3.26
N THR A 87 1.30 3.45 2.99
CA THR A 87 1.95 2.14 3.14
C THR A 87 2.59 1.74 1.82
N PHE A 88 3.67 0.98 1.90
CA PHE A 88 4.25 0.28 0.75
C PHE A 88 4.69 -1.13 1.19
N GLY A 89 5.40 -1.85 0.32
CA GLY A 89 5.88 -3.19 0.67
C GLY A 89 4.77 -4.25 0.74
N SER A 90 5.05 -5.34 1.44
CA SER A 90 4.20 -6.54 1.51
C SER A 90 2.83 -6.25 2.11
N TYR A 91 2.75 -5.41 3.15
CA TYR A 91 1.49 -4.98 3.77
C TYR A 91 0.57 -4.29 2.77
N HIS A 92 1.11 -3.39 1.95
CA HIS A 92 0.31 -2.68 0.94
C HIS A 92 -0.23 -3.63 -0.15
N LEU A 93 0.51 -4.70 -0.44
CA LEU A 93 0.13 -5.70 -1.42
C LEU A 93 -0.79 -6.81 -0.86
N GLY A 94 -0.97 -6.87 0.46
CA GLY A 94 -1.80 -7.88 1.13
C GLY A 94 -1.20 -9.29 1.10
N VAL A 95 0.13 -9.38 1.03
CA VAL A 95 0.90 -10.65 0.98
C VAL A 95 1.89 -10.77 2.14
N ASP A 96 1.71 -9.97 3.17
CA ASP A 96 2.53 -9.96 4.37
C ASP A 96 2.18 -11.10 5.32
N GLU A 97 3.22 -11.76 5.83
CA GLU A 97 3.09 -12.85 6.79
C GLU A 97 2.71 -12.34 8.20
N PRO A 98 2.07 -13.17 9.05
CA PRO A 98 1.85 -12.85 10.46
C PRO A 98 3.12 -12.34 11.15
N GLY A 99 3.03 -11.19 11.82
CA GLY A 99 4.16 -10.53 12.47
C GLY A 99 5.14 -9.81 11.55
N ALA A 100 4.88 -9.72 10.24
CA ALA A 100 5.69 -8.90 9.33
C ALA A 100 5.57 -7.40 9.64
N ASP A 101 6.65 -6.67 9.39
CA ASP A 101 6.72 -5.21 9.54
C ASP A 101 5.79 -4.47 8.58
N ILE A 102 5.40 -3.25 8.96
CA ILE A 102 4.63 -2.35 8.09
C ILE A 102 5.53 -1.22 7.61
N ASP A 103 5.87 -1.28 6.33
CA ASP A 103 6.59 -0.22 5.64
C ASP A 103 5.69 0.99 5.43
N THR A 104 6.09 2.14 5.98
CA THR A 104 5.33 3.39 5.88
C THR A 104 6.18 4.55 5.39
N LEU A 105 5.55 5.36 4.54
CA LEU A 105 6.10 6.54 3.92
C LEU A 105 5.27 7.76 4.35
N CYS A 106 5.91 8.73 4.99
CA CYS A 106 5.30 10.02 5.28
C CYS A 106 5.69 11.03 4.20
N VAL A 107 4.71 11.67 3.57
CA VAL A 107 4.89 12.72 2.56
C VAL A 107 4.29 14.02 3.07
N GLY A 108 5.11 15.06 3.16
CA GLY A 108 4.70 16.36 3.68
C GLY A 108 5.35 17.53 2.93
N PRO A 109 5.05 18.77 3.33
CA PRO A 109 5.53 19.96 2.65
C PRO A 109 7.05 20.11 2.81
N LYS A 110 7.71 20.72 1.82
CA LYS A 110 9.17 20.94 1.78
C LYS A 110 9.80 21.49 3.06
N TYR A 111 9.07 22.32 3.80
CA TYR A 111 9.62 22.92 5.03
C TYR A 111 9.71 21.92 6.18
N VAL A 112 9.06 20.76 6.12
CA VAL A 112 9.23 19.65 7.06
C VAL A 112 10.53 18.95 6.69
N ASN A 113 11.51 18.83 7.59
CA ASN A 113 12.84 18.26 7.28
C ASN A 113 13.18 17.10 8.22
N CYS A 114 13.62 15.97 7.66
CA CYS A 114 13.89 14.68 8.29
C CYS A 114 14.82 14.81 9.48
N GLU A 115 15.85 15.65 9.35
CA GLU A 115 16.87 15.85 10.39
C GLU A 115 16.30 16.46 11.68
N VAL A 116 15.20 17.21 11.59
CA VAL A 116 14.50 17.80 12.74
C VAL A 116 13.29 16.95 13.17
N SER A 117 12.97 15.89 12.41
CA SER A 117 11.74 15.09 12.52
C SER A 117 11.95 13.74 13.21
N PHE A 118 13.07 13.57 13.90
CA PHE A 118 13.62 12.34 14.51
C PHE A 118 12.69 11.57 15.49
N PHE A 119 11.46 12.03 15.75
CA PHE A 119 10.54 11.50 16.76
C PHE A 119 9.96 10.10 16.50
N LEU A 120 10.35 9.42 15.41
CA LEU A 120 9.76 8.15 14.97
C LEU A 120 10.78 6.99 14.93
N SER A 121 11.82 7.07 15.76
CA SER A 121 13.01 6.20 15.78
C SER A 121 12.79 4.69 16.08
N SER A 122 11.56 4.16 16.08
CA SER A 122 11.34 2.71 16.26
C SER A 122 10.36 2.06 15.28
N CYS A 123 9.83 2.80 14.31
CA CYS A 123 9.15 2.22 13.15
C CYS A 123 9.92 2.69 11.90
N ALA A 124 10.17 1.82 10.93
CA ALA A 124 10.84 2.13 9.68
C ALA A 124 10.00 3.11 8.82
N ILE A 125 9.90 4.36 9.25
CA ILE A 125 9.21 5.43 8.55
C ILE A 125 10.25 6.13 7.69
N SER A 126 10.19 5.88 6.38
CA SER A 126 10.92 6.69 5.42
C SER A 126 10.13 7.98 5.16
N VAL A 127 10.76 9.15 5.12
CA VAL A 127 10.11 10.43 4.81
C VAL A 127 10.60 10.90 3.44
N VAL A 128 9.70 11.10 2.48
CA VAL A 128 10.04 11.60 1.13
C VAL A 128 9.36 12.95 0.90
N TYR A 129 10.12 13.90 0.34
CA TYR A 129 9.68 15.27 0.06
C TYR A 129 9.15 15.42 -1.36
N THR A 130 8.17 16.31 -1.52
CA THR A 130 7.72 16.86 -2.81
C THR A 130 7.91 18.36 -2.85
#